data_AF-A0A2G4KCM8-F1
#
_entry.id   AF-A0A2G4KCM8-F1
#
_cell.length_a   1.000
_cell.length_b   1.000
_cell.length_c   1.000
_cell.angle_alpha   90.00
_cell.angle_beta   90.00
_cell.angle_gamma   90.00
#
_symmetry.space_group_name_H-M   'P 1'
#
loop_
_entity.id
_entity.type
_entity.pdbx_description
1 polymer ?
#
loop_
_entity_poly.entity_id
_entity_poly.type
_entity_poly.pdbx_seq_one_letter_code
_entity_poly.pdbx_strand_id
1 'polypeptide(L)'
;MLWAPVASAVVLVGLIAATIAYRQWRTAATKLQLELYGLRLPTFQIVRMFLDGCWVGGVSRESLDKLRSAGEEAAFLFNDEVAGFMREIYRNGMTAYMAETGYWDEEDQYSVPPDEDEAEGLWRELRGKRSRAVELFAPFLRLEERNNVAWRSVLRAAEDALKSALEKLF
;
A
#
# COMPACT_ATOMS: atom_id res chain seq x y z
N MET A 1 -34.10 47.18 -11.68
CA MET A 1 -33.85 46.04 -12.61
C MET A 1 -32.37 45.63 -12.72
N LEU A 2 -31.45 46.07 -11.85
CA LEU A 2 -30.02 45.72 -11.91
C LEU A 2 -29.64 44.40 -11.21
N TRP A 3 -30.55 43.76 -10.47
CA TRP A 3 -30.26 42.55 -9.68
C TRP A 3 -30.26 41.25 -10.49
N ALA A 4 -31.03 41.19 -11.58
CA ALA A 4 -31.12 40.02 -12.45
C ALA A 4 -29.77 39.60 -13.09
N PRO A 5 -28.96 40.52 -13.67
CA PRO A 5 -27.66 40.14 -14.23
C PRO A 5 -26.63 39.76 -13.17
N VAL A 6 -26.76 40.27 -11.95
CA VAL A 6 -25.86 39.91 -10.83
C VAL A 6 -26.16 38.49 -10.36
N ALA A 7 -27.44 38.13 -10.23
CA ALA A 7 -27.86 36.79 -9.82
C ALA A 7 -27.39 35.71 -10.81
N SER A 8 -27.52 35.94 -12.12
CA SER A 8 -27.06 34.99 -13.14
C SER A 8 -25.53 34.83 -13.17
N ALA A 9 -24.79 35.91 -12.96
CA ALA A 9 -23.32 35.86 -12.85
C ALA A 9 -22.87 35.02 -11.65
N VAL A 10 -23.52 35.15 -10.49
CA VAL A 10 -23.19 34.38 -9.27
C VAL A 10 -23.42 32.87 -9.51
N VAL A 11 -24.53 32.49 -10.15
CA VAL A 11 -24.82 31.08 -10.47
C VAL A 11 -23.77 30.50 -11.43
N LEU A 12 -23.39 31.25 -12.47
CA LEU A 12 -22.36 30.83 -13.42
C LEU A 12 -20.99 30.64 -12.75
N VAL A 13 -20.57 31.60 -11.92
CA VAL A 13 -19.31 31.50 -11.16
C VAL A 13 -19.34 30.30 -10.21
N GLY A 14 -20.47 30.07 -9.53
CA GLY A 14 -20.66 28.90 -8.67
C GLY A 14 -20.51 27.58 -9.43
N LEU A 15 -21.12 27.46 -10.62
CA LEU A 15 -21.01 26.27 -11.46
C LEU A 15 -19.58 26.01 -11.94
N ILE A 16 -18.88 27.08 -12.35
CA ILE A 16 -17.47 26.98 -12.78
C ILE A 16 -16.59 26.54 -11.60
N ALA A 17 -16.75 27.18 -10.43
CA ALA A 17 -16.00 26.83 -9.23
C ALA A 17 -16.25 25.37 -8.81
N ALA A 18 -17.51 24.92 -8.82
CA ALA A 18 -17.86 23.53 -8.52
C ALA A 18 -17.20 22.55 -9.50
N THR A 19 -17.16 22.88 -10.79
CA THR A 19 -16.53 22.05 -11.82
C THR A 19 -15.02 21.94 -11.62
N ILE A 20 -14.36 23.06 -11.27
CA ILE A 20 -12.92 23.08 -10.99
C ILE A 20 -12.60 22.27 -9.74
N ALA A 21 -13.36 22.47 -8.65
CA ALA A 21 -13.18 21.73 -7.41
C ALA A 21 -13.32 20.22 -7.64
N TYR A 22 -14.30 19.79 -8.44
CA TYR A 22 -14.48 18.39 -8.81
C TYR A 22 -13.26 17.82 -9.56
N ARG A 23 -12.73 18.58 -10.53
CA ARG A 23 -11.53 18.17 -11.27
C ARG A 23 -10.30 18.07 -10.35
N GLN A 24 -10.12 19.04 -9.45
CA GLN A 24 -9.00 19.03 -8.50
C GLN A 24 -9.08 17.84 -7.56
N TRP A 25 -10.26 17.56 -7.01
CA TRP A 25 -10.47 16.40 -6.14
C TRP A 25 -10.17 15.08 -6.87
N ARG A 26 -10.68 14.91 -8.10
CA ARG A 26 -10.40 13.72 -8.92
C ARG A 26 -8.91 13.54 -9.17
N THR A 27 -8.22 14.61 -9.56
CA THR A 27 -6.77 14.58 -9.80
C THR A 27 -6.00 14.26 -8.52
N ALA A 28 -6.38 14.85 -7.38
CA ALA A 28 -5.76 14.57 -6.08
C ALA A 28 -5.94 13.11 -5.67
N ALA A 29 -7.13 12.54 -5.88
CA ALA A 29 -7.40 11.13 -5.59
C ALA A 29 -6.53 10.19 -6.43
N THR A 30 -6.44 10.42 -7.74
CA THR A 30 -5.57 9.63 -8.63
C THR A 30 -4.08 9.80 -8.28
N LYS A 31 -3.65 11.02 -7.95
CA LYS A 31 -2.27 11.30 -7.54
C LYS A 31 -1.91 10.56 -6.26
N LEU A 32 -2.79 10.59 -5.25
CA LEU A 32 -2.59 9.86 -4.00
C LEU A 32 -2.46 8.35 -4.22
N GLN A 33 -3.29 7.77 -5.11
CA GLN A 33 -3.17 6.35 -5.44
C GLN A 33 -1.84 6.01 -6.11
N LEU A 34 -1.38 6.86 -7.03
CA LEU A 34 -0.10 6.67 -7.71
C LEU A 34 1.08 6.79 -6.73
N GLU A 35 1.03 7.77 -5.81
CA GLU A 35 2.03 7.94 -4.75
C GLU A 35 2.07 6.71 -3.83
N LEU A 36 0.92 6.21 -3.37
CA LEU A 36 0.85 5.00 -2.56
C LEU A 36 1.36 3.77 -3.31
N TYR A 37 1.03 3.62 -4.59
CA TYR A 37 1.57 2.54 -5.43
C TYR A 37 3.09 2.63 -5.55
N GLY A 38 3.61 3.84 -5.75
CA GLY A 38 5.04 4.13 -5.80
C GLY A 38 5.80 3.76 -4.52
N LEU A 39 5.14 3.81 -3.36
CA LEU A 39 5.70 3.37 -2.08
C LEU A 39 5.57 1.85 -1.87
N ARG A 40 4.42 1.27 -2.24
CA ARG A 40 4.11 -0.16 -1.99
C ARG A 40 4.87 -1.13 -2.91
N LEU A 41 5.08 -0.74 -4.16
CA LEU A 41 5.74 -1.60 -5.13
C LEU A 41 7.21 -1.91 -4.75
N PRO A 42 8.04 -0.93 -4.33
CA PRO A 42 9.38 -1.19 -3.81
C PRO A 42 9.40 -2.15 -2.61
N THR A 43 8.48 -2.00 -1.65
CA THR A 43 8.39 -2.92 -0.50
C THR A 43 8.15 -4.35 -0.96
N PHE A 44 7.20 -4.56 -1.87
CA PHE A 44 6.95 -5.88 -2.45
C PHE A 44 8.17 -6.44 -3.20
N GLN A 45 8.89 -5.60 -3.94
CA GLN A 45 10.10 -6.02 -4.66
C GLN A 45 11.18 -6.50 -3.69
N ILE A 46 11.40 -5.82 -2.56
CA ILE A 46 12.34 -6.23 -1.52
C ILE A 46 11.96 -7.61 -0.96
N VAL A 47 10.70 -7.79 -0.57
CA VAL A 47 10.19 -9.07 -0.06
C VAL A 47 10.38 -10.19 -1.09
N ARG A 48 10.04 -9.92 -2.36
CA ARG A 48 10.19 -10.89 -3.44
C ARG A 48 11.65 -11.24 -3.67
N MET A 49 12.54 -10.26 -3.75
CA MET A 49 13.97 -10.49 -3.96
C MET A 49 14.58 -11.30 -2.82
N PHE A 50 14.19 -11.02 -1.58
CA PHE A 50 14.60 -11.80 -0.42
C PHE A 50 14.14 -13.26 -0.53
N LEU A 51 12.86 -13.50 -0.82
CA LEU A 51 12.32 -14.86 -0.97
C LEU A 51 12.89 -15.60 -2.19
N ASP A 52 13.18 -14.89 -3.28
CA ASP A 52 13.86 -15.45 -4.45
C ASP A 52 15.32 -15.84 -4.08
N GLY A 53 16.01 -15.04 -3.25
CA GLY A 53 17.35 -15.37 -2.72
C GLY A 53 17.37 -16.63 -1.83
N CYS A 54 16.33 -16.81 -1.01
CA CYS A 54 16.13 -18.04 -0.21
C CYS A 54 16.02 -19.30 -1.08
N TRP A 55 15.53 -19.17 -2.32
CA TRP A 55 15.38 -20.28 -3.26
C TRP A 55 16.70 -20.62 -3.97
N VAL A 56 17.50 -19.61 -4.31
CA VAL A 56 18.77 -19.78 -5.04
C VAL A 56 19.92 -20.22 -4.10
N GLY A 57 19.69 -20.22 -2.79
CA GLY A 57 20.66 -20.73 -1.80
C GLY A 57 21.62 -19.67 -1.27
N GLY A 58 21.20 -18.40 -1.26
CA GLY A 58 22.03 -17.35 -0.67
C GLY A 58 21.20 -16.14 -0.26
N VAL A 59 21.13 -15.89 1.04
CA VAL A 59 20.64 -14.64 1.62
C VAL A 59 21.83 -13.89 2.19
N SER A 60 22.01 -12.63 1.78
CA SER A 60 23.03 -11.76 2.36
C SER A 60 22.47 -10.99 3.56
N ARG A 61 23.37 -10.59 4.48
CA ARG A 61 23.03 -9.64 5.55
C ARG A 61 22.38 -8.37 5.02
N GLU A 62 22.89 -7.84 3.91
CA GLU A 62 22.31 -6.68 3.24
C GLU A 62 20.85 -6.89 2.84
N SER A 63 20.49 -8.11 2.40
CA SER A 63 19.11 -8.45 2.03
C SER A 63 18.19 -8.51 3.24
N LEU A 64 18.70 -9.00 4.38
CA LEU A 64 18.00 -8.99 5.67
C LEU A 64 17.80 -7.56 6.20
N ASP A 65 18.82 -6.72 6.11
CA ASP A 65 18.73 -5.31 6.53
C ASP A 65 17.70 -4.54 5.69
N LYS A 66 17.71 -4.73 4.37
CA LYS A 66 16.67 -4.18 3.48
C LYS A 66 15.28 -4.66 3.85
N LEU A 67 15.14 -5.95 4.17
CA LEU A 67 13.87 -6.52 4.58
C LEU A 67 13.39 -5.94 5.92
N ARG A 68 14.30 -5.74 6.89
CA ARG A 68 13.99 -5.10 8.18
C ARG A 68 13.46 -3.69 7.98
N SER A 69 14.20 -2.85 7.24
CA SER A 69 13.79 -1.46 6.96
C SER A 69 12.46 -1.41 6.21
N ALA A 70 12.28 -2.27 5.22
CA ALA A 70 11.00 -2.38 4.50
C ALA A 70 9.86 -2.82 5.42
N GLY A 71 10.12 -3.67 6.41
CA GLY A 71 9.13 -4.13 7.39
C GLY A 71 8.64 -3.03 8.33
N GLU A 72 9.53 -2.10 8.71
CA GLU A 72 9.16 -0.92 9.53
C GLU A 72 8.23 0.02 8.75
N GLU A 73 8.52 0.28 7.47
CA GLU A 73 7.66 1.08 6.60
C GLU A 73 6.33 0.38 6.28
N ALA A 74 6.35 -0.95 6.18
CA ALA A 74 5.17 -1.73 5.81
C ALA A 74 4.03 -1.61 6.81
N ALA A 75 4.32 -1.37 8.09
CA ALA A 75 3.32 -1.14 9.14
C ALA A 75 2.41 0.09 8.84
N PHE A 76 2.90 1.05 8.05
CA PHE A 76 2.14 2.24 7.66
C PHE A 76 1.47 2.10 6.29
N LEU A 77 2.06 1.30 5.39
CA LEU A 77 1.62 1.19 3.99
C LEU A 77 0.60 0.09 3.74
N PHE A 78 0.59 -0.94 4.59
CA PHE A 78 -0.20 -2.16 4.46
C PHE A 78 -1.04 -2.44 5.70
N ASN A 79 -1.81 -3.53 5.68
CA ASN A 79 -2.56 -4.00 6.84
C ASN A 79 -1.67 -4.82 7.78
N ASP A 80 -2.20 -5.12 8.97
CA ASP A 80 -1.51 -5.91 10.00
C ASP A 80 -1.10 -7.31 9.53
N GLU A 81 -1.84 -7.89 8.58
CA GLU A 81 -1.54 -9.20 8.00
C GLU A 81 -0.23 -9.18 7.20
N VAL A 82 -0.05 -8.20 6.31
CA VAL A 82 1.20 -8.03 5.56
C VAL A 82 2.35 -7.67 6.49
N ALA A 83 2.14 -6.78 7.46
CA ALA A 83 3.16 -6.41 8.43
C ALA A 83 3.56 -7.60 9.33
N GLY A 84 2.61 -8.45 9.72
CA GLY A 84 2.85 -9.71 10.43
C GLY A 84 3.68 -10.68 9.59
N PHE A 85 3.29 -10.88 8.33
CA PHE A 85 4.03 -11.71 7.39
C PHE A 85 5.48 -11.24 7.20
N MET A 86 5.71 -9.94 7.03
CA MET A 86 7.06 -9.38 6.86
C MET A 86 7.94 -9.61 8.11
N ARG A 87 7.39 -9.39 9.31
CA ARG A 87 8.10 -9.67 10.57
C ARG A 87 8.44 -11.15 10.71
N GLU A 88 7.53 -12.02 10.31
CA GLU A 88 7.71 -13.47 10.35
C GLU A 88 8.83 -13.93 9.41
N ILE A 89 8.83 -13.49 8.14
CA ILE A 89 9.89 -13.87 7.20
C ILE A 89 11.24 -13.26 7.59
N TYR A 90 11.26 -12.05 8.14
CA TYR A 90 12.49 -11.43 8.63
C TYR A 90 13.07 -12.21 9.81
N ARG A 91 12.25 -12.53 10.82
CA ARG A 91 12.68 -13.30 11.99
C ARG A 91 13.22 -14.66 11.57
N ASN A 92 12.43 -15.43 10.81
CA ASN A 92 12.85 -16.76 10.38
C ASN A 92 14.12 -16.70 9.49
N GLY A 93 14.23 -15.69 8.63
CA GLY A 93 15.40 -15.47 7.78
C GLY A 93 16.65 -15.09 8.56
N MET A 94 16.51 -14.23 9.57
CA MET A 94 17.61 -13.83 10.44
C MET A 94 18.08 -15.03 11.29
N THR A 95 17.14 -15.77 11.89
CA THR A 95 17.44 -16.96 12.67
C THR A 95 18.18 -18.01 11.85
N ALA A 96 17.73 -18.29 10.62
CA ALA A 96 18.42 -19.23 9.73
C ALA A 96 19.80 -18.72 9.28
N TYR A 97 19.93 -17.42 8.99
CA TYR A 97 21.20 -16.80 8.62
C TYR A 97 22.24 -16.84 9.77
N MET A 98 21.82 -16.58 11.00
CA MET A 98 22.69 -16.66 12.19
C MET A 98 23.22 -18.08 12.38
N ALA A 99 22.36 -19.09 12.23
CA ALA A 99 22.75 -20.50 12.32
C ALA A 99 23.80 -20.90 11.27
N GLU A 100 23.62 -20.49 10.01
CA GLU A 100 24.57 -20.80 8.92
C GLU A 100 25.91 -20.08 9.05
N THR A 101 25.88 -18.82 9.47
CA THR A 101 27.09 -17.97 9.48
C THR A 101 27.85 -18.02 10.80
N GLY A 102 27.24 -18.58 11.85
CA GLY A 102 27.74 -18.46 13.22
C GLY A 102 27.82 -17.00 13.69
N TYR A 103 27.10 -16.09 13.03
CA TYR A 103 27.05 -14.67 13.37
C TYR A 103 26.11 -14.51 14.57
N TRP A 104 26.70 -14.28 15.74
CA TRP A 104 25.99 -13.92 16.96
C TRP A 104 26.21 -12.43 17.20
N ASP A 105 25.11 -11.67 17.23
CA ASP A 105 25.18 -10.31 17.74
C ASP A 105 25.32 -10.39 19.26
N GLU A 106 26.35 -9.76 19.84
CA GLU A 106 26.60 -9.81 21.30
C GLU A 106 25.45 -9.19 22.11
N GLU A 107 24.62 -8.37 21.47
CA GLU A 107 23.44 -7.75 22.07
C GLU A 107 22.30 -8.77 22.32
N ASP A 108 22.27 -9.89 21.59
CA ASP A 108 21.22 -10.92 21.65
C ASP A 108 21.58 -12.07 22.62
N GLN A 109 22.04 -11.70 23.82
CA GLN A 109 22.69 -12.55 24.83
C GLN A 109 21.87 -13.77 25.34
N TYR A 110 20.65 -14.00 24.86
CA TYR A 110 19.71 -15.01 25.38
C TYR A 110 19.23 -16.06 24.37
N SER A 111 19.67 -16.00 23.11
CA SER A 111 19.21 -16.95 22.09
C SER A 111 20.26 -18.04 21.84
N VAL A 112 19.92 -19.29 22.20
CA VAL A 112 20.70 -20.45 21.76
C VAL A 112 20.56 -20.55 20.24
N PRO A 113 21.68 -20.73 19.51
CA PRO A 113 21.62 -21.00 18.09
C PRO A 113 20.65 -22.12 17.73
N PRO A 114 19.84 -21.96 16.68
CA PRO A 114 19.23 -23.13 16.05
C PRO A 114 20.33 -24.09 15.63
N ASP A 115 20.06 -25.38 15.74
CA ASP A 115 20.92 -26.36 15.08
C ASP A 115 20.76 -26.29 13.55
N GLU A 116 21.66 -26.98 12.83
CA GLU A 116 21.71 -26.96 11.36
C GLU A 116 20.39 -27.50 10.75
N ASP A 117 19.78 -28.51 11.38
CA ASP A 117 18.52 -29.11 10.92
C ASP A 117 17.35 -28.14 11.07
N GLU A 118 17.30 -27.39 12.18
CA GLU A 118 16.31 -26.33 12.43
C GLU A 118 16.47 -25.19 11.42
N ALA A 119 17.71 -24.76 11.15
CA ALA A 119 18.01 -23.74 10.14
C ALA A 119 17.54 -24.17 8.74
N GLU A 120 17.81 -25.43 8.34
CA GLU A 120 17.31 -25.96 7.07
C GLU A 120 15.77 -26.00 7.03
N GLY A 121 15.13 -26.32 8.16
CA GLY A 121 13.69 -26.26 8.34
C GLY A 121 13.12 -24.86 8.07
N LEU A 122 13.74 -23.83 8.65
CA LEU A 122 13.35 -22.43 8.44
C LEU A 122 13.51 -22.00 6.99
N TRP A 123 14.61 -22.37 6.33
CA TRP A 123 14.78 -22.08 4.89
C TRP A 123 13.73 -22.77 4.03
N ARG A 124 13.41 -24.03 4.34
CA ARG A 124 12.36 -24.78 3.65
C ARG A 124 11.00 -24.09 3.78
N GLU A 125 10.69 -23.59 4.97
CA GLU A 125 9.48 -22.82 5.24
C GLU A 125 9.45 -21.51 4.45
N LEU A 126 10.55 -20.73 4.48
CA LEU A 126 10.68 -19.46 3.75
C LEU A 126 10.51 -19.64 2.23
N ARG A 127 11.11 -20.68 1.66
CA ARG A 127 10.92 -21.05 0.24
C ARG A 127 9.44 -21.29 -0.11
N GLY A 128 8.67 -21.87 0.81
CA GLY A 128 7.23 -22.09 0.66
C GLY A 128 6.37 -20.82 0.69
N LYS A 129 6.87 -19.71 1.25
CA LYS A 129 6.10 -18.48 1.46
C LYS A 129 5.99 -17.57 0.23
N ARG A 130 6.70 -17.88 -0.86
CA ARG A 130 6.71 -17.06 -2.09
C ARG A 130 5.33 -16.81 -2.67
N SER A 131 4.51 -17.85 -2.81
CA SER A 131 3.15 -17.74 -3.35
C SER A 131 2.26 -16.88 -2.45
N ARG A 132 2.38 -17.09 -1.13
CA ARG A 132 1.63 -16.32 -0.13
C ARG A 132 1.99 -14.83 -0.16
N ALA A 133 3.25 -14.48 -0.39
CA ALA A 133 3.65 -13.08 -0.55
C ALA A 133 2.91 -12.42 -1.72
N VAL A 134 2.76 -13.10 -2.85
CA VAL A 134 2.02 -12.55 -4.00
C VAL A 134 0.55 -12.34 -3.65
N GLU A 135 -0.08 -13.31 -2.99
CA GLU A 135 -1.50 -13.22 -2.58
C GLU A 135 -1.75 -12.07 -1.61
N LEU A 136 -0.89 -11.91 -0.60
CA LEU A 136 -1.02 -10.87 0.42
C LEU A 136 -0.81 -9.46 -0.14
N PHE A 137 0.14 -9.28 -1.06
CA PHE A 137 0.44 -7.97 -1.63
C PHE A 137 -0.47 -7.61 -2.82
N ALA A 138 -1.07 -8.59 -3.51
CA ALA A 138 -1.88 -8.36 -4.70
C ALA A 138 -3.00 -7.31 -4.51
N PRO A 139 -3.80 -7.30 -3.42
CA PRO A 139 -4.83 -6.29 -3.21
C PRO A 139 -4.28 -4.86 -3.14
N PHE A 140 -3.05 -4.67 -2.68
CA PHE A 140 -2.42 -3.36 -2.50
C PHE A 140 -1.73 -2.84 -3.77
N LEU A 141 -1.36 -3.76 -4.66
CA LEU A 141 -0.70 -3.47 -5.94
C LEU A 141 -1.69 -3.36 -7.10
N ARG A 142 -2.92 -3.87 -6.94
CA ARG A 142 -3.99 -3.58 -7.90
C ARG A 142 -4.32 -2.10 -7.79
N LEU A 143 -4.12 -1.36 -8.87
CA LEU A 143 -4.71 -0.05 -9.09
C LEU A 143 -6.21 -0.24 -9.33
N GLU A 144 -6.91 -0.81 -8.34
CA GLU A 144 -8.36 -0.89 -8.41
C GLU A 144 -8.87 0.54 -8.30
N GLU A 145 -9.68 0.96 -9.29
CA GLU A 145 -10.47 2.17 -9.17
C GLU A 145 -11.34 1.99 -7.93
N ARG A 146 -10.87 2.50 -6.77
CA ARG A 146 -11.68 2.64 -5.56
C ARG A 146 -12.80 3.61 -5.91
N ASN A 147 -13.82 3.02 -6.51
CA ASN A 147 -14.87 3.64 -7.28
C ASN A 147 -15.71 4.44 -6.29
N ASN A 148 -15.62 5.77 -6.36
CA ASN A 148 -16.72 6.73 -6.57
C ASN A 148 -18.13 6.48 -5.98
N VAL A 149 -18.39 5.53 -5.07
CA VAL A 149 -19.73 5.29 -4.52
C VAL A 149 -20.23 6.53 -3.78
N ALA A 150 -19.37 7.16 -2.98
CA ALA A 150 -19.69 8.37 -2.24
C ALA A 150 -19.96 9.59 -3.13
N TRP A 151 -19.40 9.66 -4.35
CA TRP A 151 -19.60 10.79 -5.25
C TRP A 151 -20.73 10.57 -6.24
N ARG A 152 -21.09 9.32 -6.55
CA ARG A 152 -22.28 9.03 -7.34
C ARG A 152 -23.56 9.50 -6.64
N SER A 153 -23.62 9.44 -5.31
CA SER A 153 -24.74 10.02 -4.56
C SER A 153 -24.73 11.55 -4.58
N VAL A 154 -23.56 12.19 -4.43
CA VAL A 154 -23.42 13.65 -4.50
C VAL A 154 -23.75 14.19 -5.90
N LEU A 155 -23.28 13.53 -6.96
CA LEU A 155 -23.58 13.89 -8.35
C LEU A 155 -25.07 13.77 -8.66
N ARG A 156 -25.74 12.70 -8.19
CA ARG A 156 -27.19 12.56 -8.33
C ARG A 156 -27.94 13.67 -7.59
N ALA A 157 -27.56 13.97 -6.36
CA ALA A 157 -28.17 15.06 -5.59
C ALA A 157 -27.98 16.43 -6.28
N ALA A 158 -26.83 16.65 -6.90
CA ALA A 158 -26.56 17.87 -7.68
C ALA A 158 -27.40 17.93 -8.98
N GLU A 159 -27.53 16.82 -9.71
CA GLU A 159 -28.40 16.73 -10.89
C GLU A 159 -29.87 17.02 -10.53
N ASP A 160 -30.36 16.45 -9.43
CA ASP A 160 -31.73 16.63 -8.97
C ASP A 160 -31.99 18.09 -8.57
N ALA A 161 -31.05 18.72 -7.86
CA ALA A 161 -31.15 20.13 -7.49
C ALA A 161 -31.14 21.04 -8.72
N LEU A 162 -30.34 20.72 -9.74
CA LEU A 162 -30.23 21.51 -10.96
C LEU A 162 -31.49 21.39 -11.83
N LYS A 163 -32.07 20.18 -11.93
CA LYS A 163 -33.38 19.97 -12.57
C LYS A 163 -34.48 20.76 -11.88
N SER A 164 -34.57 20.71 -10.55
CA SER A 164 -35.58 21.46 -9.79
C SER A 164 -35.44 22.97 -9.95
N ALA A 165 -34.21 23.50 -10.03
CA ALA A 165 -33.98 24.92 -10.26
C ALA A 165 -34.42 25.34 -11.67
N LEU A 166 -34.17 24.51 -12.69
CA LEU A 166 -34.60 24.76 -14.06
C LEU A 166 -36.12 24.74 -14.20
N GLU A 167 -36.82 23.80 -13.56
CA GLU A 167 -38.29 23.74 -13.55
C GLU A 167 -38.95 24.94 -12.86
N LYS A 168 -38.25 25.64 -11.96
CA LYS A 168 -38.77 26.86 -11.32
C LYS A 168 -38.53 28.13 -12.13
N LEU A 169 -37.67 28.05 -13.14
CA LEU A 169 -37.28 29.17 -14.00
C LEU A 169 -38.04 29.20 -15.34
N PHE A 170 -38.66 28.09 -15.75
CA PHE A 170 -39.49 27.95 -16.94
C PHE A 170 -40.95 27.66 -16.56
#